data_AF-A0A936C3B0-F1
#
_entry.id   AF-A0A936C3B0-F1
#
_cell.length_a   1.000
_cell.length_b   1.000
_cell.length_c   1.000
_cell.angle_alpha   90.00
_cell.angle_beta   90.00
_cell.angle_gamma   90.00
#
_symmetry.space_group_name_H-M   'P 1'
#
loop_
_entity.id
_entity.type
_entity.pdbx_description
1 polymer ?
#
loop_
_entity_poly.entity_id
_entity_poly.type
_entity_poly.pdbx_seq_one_letter_code
_entity_poly.pdbx_strand_id
1 'polypeptide(L)'
;MAYGIWLIILGALAVPSLILSKKPDLKAVLGKISPYQGYIGAISALWGIYGLVISLLNMGLLSAAPIWWITLTATSFVTFSLGILLGINTLKQFIKQPEAQRKMDATVAKLAPFQGTLGLAGLGLGAWCVVASFVLTIA
;
A
#
# COMPACT_ATOMS: atom_id res chain seq x y z
N MET A 1 14.56 -2.01 1.87
CA MET A 1 14.56 -1.48 0.49
C MET A 1 13.40 -2.01 -0.36
N ALA A 2 13.20 -3.34 -0.48
CA ALA A 2 12.15 -3.92 -1.34
C ALA A 2 10.72 -3.43 -1.03
N TYR A 3 10.36 -3.33 0.26
CA TYR A 3 9.04 -2.81 0.69
C TYR A 3 8.79 -1.37 0.28
N GLY A 4 9.79 -0.49 0.40
CA GLY A 4 9.63 0.93 0.06
C GLY A 4 9.41 1.13 -1.43
N ILE A 5 10.13 0.39 -2.27
CA ILE A 5 9.95 0.39 -3.73
C ILE A 5 8.55 -0.12 -4.09
N TRP A 6 8.08 -1.19 -3.45
CA TRP A 6 6.75 -1.73 -3.67
C TRP A 6 5.65 -0.72 -3.32
N LEU A 7 5.81 0.00 -2.22
CA LEU A 7 4.88 1.04 -1.76
C LEU A 7 4.85 2.25 -2.71
N ILE A 8 6.01 2.62 -3.29
CA ILE A 8 6.08 3.65 -4.33
C ILE A 8 5.29 3.20 -5.57
N ILE A 9 5.42 1.93 -5.99
CA ILE A 9 4.66 1.40 -7.13
C ILE A 9 3.16 1.43 -6.85
N LEU A 10 2.73 0.96 -5.68
CA LEU A 10 1.32 1.03 -5.25
C LEU A 10 0.80 2.46 -5.21
N GLY A 11 1.58 3.38 -4.63
CA GLY A 11 1.23 4.81 -4.56
C GLY A 11 1.09 5.41 -5.95
N ALA A 12 2.02 5.12 -6.86
CA ALA A 12 1.97 5.59 -8.25
C ALA A 12 0.74 5.06 -9.01
N LEU A 13 0.36 3.80 -8.78
CA LEU A 13 -0.86 3.20 -9.35
C LEU A 13 -2.15 3.76 -8.73
N ALA A 14 -2.10 4.23 -7.48
CA ALA A 14 -3.24 4.85 -6.82
C ALA A 14 -3.48 6.30 -7.27
N VAL A 15 -2.42 7.03 -7.63
CA VAL A 15 -2.48 8.43 -8.12
C VAL A 15 -1.84 8.63 -9.49
N PRO A 16 -2.29 7.92 -10.54
CA PRO A 16 -1.67 7.99 -11.86
C PRO A 16 -1.77 9.40 -12.46
N SER A 17 -2.87 10.11 -12.26
CA SER A 17 -3.07 11.48 -12.77
C SER A 17 -2.03 12.47 -12.24
N LEU A 18 -1.68 12.36 -10.95
CA LEU A 18 -0.63 13.19 -10.33
C LEU A 18 0.75 12.86 -10.88
N ILE A 19 1.08 11.56 -10.97
CA ILE A 19 2.36 11.11 -11.54
C ILE A 19 2.51 11.59 -12.99
N LEU A 20 1.47 11.39 -13.81
CA LEU A 20 1.47 11.77 -15.23
C LEU A 20 1.48 13.28 -15.44
N SER A 21 0.93 14.07 -14.50
CA SER A 21 1.03 15.53 -14.55
C SER A 21 2.46 16.05 -14.37
N LYS A 22 3.31 15.30 -13.66
CA LYS A 22 4.72 15.65 -13.39
C LYS A 22 5.69 14.97 -14.34
N LYS A 23 5.39 13.72 -14.72
CA LYS A 23 6.20 12.87 -15.60
C LYS A 23 5.29 12.13 -16.60
N PRO A 24 4.89 12.78 -17.70
CA PRO A 24 4.04 12.16 -18.70
C PRO A 24 4.70 10.93 -19.37
N ASP A 25 6.03 10.85 -19.36
CA ASP A 25 6.80 9.71 -19.91
C ASP A 25 6.45 8.36 -19.23
N LEU A 26 5.95 8.38 -17.99
CA LEU A 26 5.55 7.18 -17.26
C LEU A 26 4.23 6.58 -17.75
N LYS A 27 3.52 7.23 -18.69
CA LYS A 27 2.25 6.72 -19.24
C LYS A 27 2.40 5.34 -19.87
N ALA A 28 3.49 5.12 -20.61
CA ALA A 28 3.75 3.81 -21.23
C ALA A 28 4.02 2.72 -20.18
N VAL A 29 4.72 3.07 -19.10
CA VAL A 29 5.04 2.12 -18.00
C VAL A 29 3.79 1.81 -17.18
N LEU A 30 3.02 2.83 -16.78
CA LEU A 30 1.76 2.65 -16.06
C LEU A 30 0.74 1.87 -16.90
N GLY A 31 0.67 2.12 -18.22
CA GLY A 31 -0.17 1.37 -19.14
C GLY A 31 0.19 -0.13 -19.19
N LYS A 32 1.47 -0.48 -19.11
CA LYS A 32 1.92 -1.89 -19.04
C LYS A 32 1.59 -2.56 -17.70
N ILE A 33 1.61 -1.80 -16.60
CA ILE A 33 1.38 -2.33 -15.24
C ILE A 33 -0.12 -2.35 -14.89
N SER A 34 -0.92 -1.46 -15.48
CA SER A 34 -2.37 -1.36 -15.28
C SER A 34 -3.14 -2.69 -15.37
N PRO A 35 -2.91 -3.59 -16.35
CA PRO A 35 -3.60 -4.89 -16.38
C PRO A 35 -3.27 -5.78 -15.17
N TYR A 36 -2.10 -5.61 -14.56
CA TYR A 36 -1.67 -6.34 -13.37
C TYR A 36 -2.04 -5.62 -12.06
N GLN A 37 -2.58 -4.40 -12.12
CA GLN A 37 -2.89 -3.56 -10.97
C GLN A 37 -3.80 -4.26 -9.95
N GLY A 38 -4.78 -5.04 -10.42
CA GLY A 38 -5.67 -5.82 -9.56
C GLY A 38 -4.94 -6.87 -8.74
N TYR A 39 -4.03 -7.64 -9.37
CA TYR A 39 -3.22 -8.65 -8.69
C TYR A 39 -2.20 -8.01 -7.75
N ILE A 40 -1.54 -6.93 -8.17
CA ILE A 40 -0.62 -6.16 -7.33
C ILE A 40 -1.34 -5.65 -6.09
N GLY A 41 -2.53 -5.07 -6.26
CA GLY A 41 -3.36 -4.62 -5.15
C GLY A 41 -3.76 -5.76 -4.22
N ALA A 42 -4.23 -6.89 -4.76
CA ALA A 42 -4.69 -8.03 -3.96
C ALA A 42 -3.57 -8.62 -3.09
N ILE A 43 -2.38 -8.85 -3.69
CA ILE A 43 -1.20 -9.31 -2.95
C ILE A 43 -0.83 -8.30 -1.86
N SER A 44 -0.88 -7.01 -2.18
CA SER A 44 -0.56 -5.94 -1.23
C SER A 44 -1.56 -5.83 -0.09
N ALA A 45 -2.84 -6.13 -0.32
CA ALA A 45 -3.83 -6.19 0.74
C ALA A 45 -3.50 -7.31 1.74
N LEU A 46 -3.19 -8.51 1.24
CA LEU A 46 -2.80 -9.65 2.09
C LEU A 46 -1.51 -9.35 2.86
N TRP A 47 -0.54 -8.76 2.17
CA TRP A 47 0.73 -8.37 2.75
C TRP A 47 0.56 -7.28 3.83
N GLY A 48 -0.29 -6.27 3.57
CA GLY A 48 -0.57 -5.20 4.51
C GLY A 48 -1.24 -5.71 5.79
N ILE A 49 -2.19 -6.66 5.68
CA ILE A 49 -2.78 -7.34 6.85
C ILE A 49 -1.69 -8.06 7.63
N TYR A 50 -0.84 -8.83 6.96
CA TYR A 50 0.25 -9.55 7.61
C TYR A 50 1.20 -8.60 8.36
N GLY A 51 1.55 -7.47 7.75
CA GLY A 51 2.36 -6.42 8.39
C GLY A 51 1.69 -5.78 9.61
N LEU A 52 0.36 -5.56 9.56
CA LEU A 52 -0.40 -5.07 10.72
C LEU A 52 -0.41 -6.09 11.86
N VAL A 53 -0.60 -7.38 11.56
CA VAL A 53 -0.55 -8.46 12.57
C VAL A 53 0.84 -8.53 13.19
N ILE A 54 1.92 -8.50 12.40
CA ILE A 54 3.29 -8.45 12.92
C ILE A 54 3.48 -7.23 13.83
N SER A 55 2.98 -6.07 13.44
CA SER A 55 3.12 -4.86 14.26
C SER A 55 2.46 -5.02 15.62
N LEU A 56 1.25 -5.60 15.66
CA LEU A 56 0.53 -5.88 16.91
C LEU A 56 1.25 -6.94 17.76
N LEU A 57 1.81 -7.98 17.15
CA LEU A 57 2.62 -8.98 17.87
C LEU A 57 3.92 -8.39 18.42
N ASN A 58 4.42 -7.32 17.82
CA ASN A 58 5.64 -6.63 18.22
C ASN A 58 5.38 -5.32 18.96
N MET A 59 4.28 -5.22 19.73
CA MET A 59 4.02 -4.02 20.55
C MET A 59 5.16 -3.67 21.53
N GLY A 60 6.03 -4.63 21.89
CA GLY A 60 7.24 -4.36 22.67
C GLY A 60 8.23 -3.39 22.00
N LEU A 61 8.21 -3.29 20.66
CA LEU A 61 9.00 -2.29 19.92
C LEU A 61 8.50 -0.86 20.15
N LEU A 62 7.28 -0.66 20.65
CA LEU A 62 6.78 0.68 21.01
C LEU A 62 7.61 1.32 22.12
N SER A 63 8.11 0.51 23.06
CA SER A 63 8.94 0.98 24.18
C SER A 63 10.41 1.16 23.80
N ALA A 64 10.93 0.32 22.91
CA ALA A 64 12.35 0.31 22.54
C ALA A 64 12.68 1.20 21.33
N ALA A 65 11.82 1.20 20.31
CA ALA A 65 12.01 1.94 19.06
C ALA A 65 10.65 2.41 18.51
N PRO A 66 10.00 3.38 19.18
CA PRO A 66 8.65 3.84 18.83
C PRO A 66 8.53 4.33 17.38
N ILE A 67 9.55 5.03 16.88
CA ILE A 67 9.59 5.54 15.50
C ILE A 67 9.56 4.39 14.48
N TRP A 68 10.25 3.29 14.77
CA TRP A 68 10.28 2.11 13.90
C TRP A 68 8.92 1.42 13.89
N TRP A 69 8.33 1.23 15.06
CA TRP A 69 7.01 0.63 15.19
C TRP A 69 5.94 1.47 14.47
N ILE A 70 5.94 2.78 14.67
CA ILE A 70 5.01 3.71 14.00
C ILE A 70 5.19 3.65 12.48
N THR A 71 6.44 3.65 12.00
CA THR A 71 6.73 3.54 10.57
C THR A 71 6.18 2.23 10.02
N LEU A 72 6.42 1.11 10.69
CA LEU A 72 5.97 -0.22 10.27
C LEU A 72 4.44 -0.32 10.24
N THR A 73 3.77 0.18 11.27
CA THR A 73 2.30 0.25 11.35
C THR A 73 1.72 1.13 10.24
N ALA A 74 2.24 2.35 10.07
CA ALA A 74 1.76 3.29 9.05
C ALA A 74 1.95 2.73 7.64
N THR A 75 3.12 2.17 7.36
CA THR A 75 3.48 1.52 6.09
C THR A 75 2.53 0.36 5.80
N SER A 76 2.29 -0.52 6.78
CA SER A 76 1.40 -1.67 6.63
C SER A 76 -0.05 -1.25 6.43
N PHE A 77 -0.50 -0.22 7.16
CA PHE A 77 -1.84 0.33 7.04
C PHE A 77 -2.09 0.96 5.66
N VAL A 78 -1.15 1.76 5.16
CA VAL A 78 -1.25 2.37 3.83
C VAL A 78 -1.19 1.30 2.74
N THR A 79 -0.28 0.32 2.86
CA THR A 79 -0.18 -0.81 1.93
C THR A 79 -1.47 -1.62 1.89
N PHE A 80 -2.07 -1.90 3.05
CA PHE A 80 -3.35 -2.59 3.14
C PHE A 80 -4.47 -1.80 2.48
N SER A 81 -4.57 -0.51 2.80
CA SER A 81 -5.64 0.37 2.32
C SER A 81 -5.57 0.55 0.80
N LEU A 82 -4.36 0.82 0.26
CA LEU A 82 -4.12 0.89 -1.18
C LEU A 82 -4.30 -0.47 -1.85
N GLY A 83 -3.85 -1.55 -1.20
CA GLY A 83 -4.02 -2.90 -1.70
C GLY A 83 -5.49 -3.28 -1.88
N ILE A 84 -6.33 -2.97 -0.89
CA ILE A 84 -7.78 -3.16 -1.00
C ILE A 84 -8.36 -2.30 -2.13
N LEU A 85 -8.03 -1.01 -2.19
CA LEU A 85 -8.56 -0.11 -3.23
C LEU A 85 -8.24 -0.59 -4.65
N LEU A 86 -6.99 -1.00 -4.88
CA LEU A 86 -6.52 -1.40 -6.20
C LEU A 86 -6.88 -2.86 -6.52
N GLY A 87 -6.98 -3.71 -5.50
CA GLY A 87 -7.12 -5.16 -5.62
C GLY A 87 -8.52 -5.71 -5.40
N ILE A 88 -9.50 -4.90 -5.01
CA ILE A 88 -10.85 -5.35 -4.64
C ILE A 88 -11.48 -6.26 -5.71
N ASN A 89 -11.33 -5.90 -6.99
CA ASN A 89 -11.93 -6.62 -8.10
C ASN A 89 -11.34 -8.02 -8.21
N THR A 90 -10.02 -8.15 -8.04
CA THR A 90 -9.33 -9.44 -8.01
C THR A 90 -9.67 -10.22 -6.75
N LEU A 91 -9.68 -9.59 -5.57
CA LEU A 91 -10.02 -10.25 -4.31
C LEU A 91 -11.44 -10.84 -4.30
N LYS A 92 -12.42 -10.13 -4.88
CA LYS A 92 -13.80 -10.61 -5.00
C LYS A 92 -13.94 -11.84 -5.89
N GLN A 93 -13.04 -12.06 -6.85
CA GLN A 93 -13.04 -13.28 -7.66
C GLN A 93 -12.73 -14.53 -6.83
N PHE A 94 -11.93 -14.38 -5.77
CA PHE A 94 -11.57 -15.48 -4.86
C PHE A 94 -12.55 -15.64 -3.70
N ILE A 95 -13.16 -14.54 -3.24
CA ILE A 95 -14.11 -14.57 -2.11
C ILE A 95 -15.54 -14.73 -2.64
N LYS A 96 -16.07 -15.95 -2.56
CA LYS A 96 -17.45 -16.27 -2.99
C LYS A 96 -18.52 -15.94 -1.95
N GLN A 97 -18.14 -15.54 -0.74
CA GLN A 97 -19.08 -15.25 0.34
C GLN A 97 -19.71 -13.86 0.16
N PRO A 98 -21.04 -13.75 0.04
CA PRO A 98 -21.71 -12.48 -0.29
C PRO A 98 -21.56 -11.43 0.82
N GLU A 99 -21.51 -11.84 2.09
CA GLU A 99 -21.25 -10.92 3.20
C GLU A 99 -19.86 -10.29 3.15
N ALA A 100 -18.84 -11.09 2.81
CA ALA A 100 -17.47 -10.61 2.72
C ALA A 100 -17.29 -9.65 1.53
N GLN A 101 -17.94 -9.93 0.40
CA GLN A 101 -17.97 -9.00 -0.74
C GLN A 101 -18.65 -7.66 -0.38
N ARG A 102 -19.77 -7.68 0.36
CA ARG A 102 -20.42 -6.45 0.84
C ARG A 102 -19.53 -5.65 1.79
N LYS A 103 -18.82 -6.30 2.72
CA LYS A 103 -17.86 -5.63 3.61
C LYS A 103 -16.70 -5.01 2.84
N MET A 104 -16.24 -5.70 1.80
CA MET A 104 -15.23 -5.21 0.86
C MET A 104 -15.70 -3.94 0.14
N ASP A 105 -16.92 -3.96 -0.41
CA ASP A 105 -17.51 -2.79 -1.06
C ASP A 105 -17.68 -1.61 -0.11
N ALA A 106 -18.17 -1.85 1.10
CA ALA A 106 -18.30 -0.81 2.12
C ALA A 106 -16.94 -0.21 2.49
N THR A 107 -15.90 -1.04 2.57
CA THR A 107 -14.53 -0.60 2.86
C THR A 107 -13.97 0.25 1.72
N VAL A 108 -14.15 -0.17 0.47
CA VAL A 108 -13.73 0.60 -0.70
C VAL A 108 -14.48 1.91 -0.80
N ALA A 109 -15.78 1.93 -0.58
CA ALA A 109 -16.57 3.16 -0.61
C ALA A 109 -16.06 4.19 0.41
N LYS A 110 -15.60 3.74 1.58
CA LYS A 110 -14.99 4.60 2.61
C LYS A 110 -13.58 5.06 2.24
N LEU A 111 -12.78 4.21 1.60
CA LEU A 111 -11.39 4.48 1.26
C LEU A 111 -11.22 5.27 -0.05
N ALA A 112 -12.15 5.15 -1.00
CA ALA A 112 -12.11 5.78 -2.32
C ALA A 112 -11.89 7.30 -2.27
N PRO A 113 -12.59 8.10 -1.42
CA PRO A 113 -12.31 9.54 -1.34
C PRO A 113 -10.91 9.85 -0.81
N PHE A 114 -10.29 8.94 -0.05
CA PHE A 114 -8.94 9.09 0.47
C PHE A 114 -7.88 8.47 -0.43
N GLN A 115 -8.24 7.85 -1.56
CA GLN A 115 -7.29 7.18 -2.46
C GLN A 115 -6.15 8.12 -2.88
N GLY A 116 -6.45 9.39 -3.16
CA GLY A 116 -5.44 10.40 -3.49
C GLY A 116 -4.44 10.62 -2.36
N THR A 117 -4.95 10.86 -1.15
CA THR A 117 -4.14 11.08 0.05
C THR A 117 -3.34 9.84 0.44
N LEU A 118 -3.95 8.65 0.36
CA LEU A 118 -3.30 7.37 0.62
C LEU A 118 -2.21 7.07 -0.42
N GLY A 119 -2.45 7.43 -1.69
CA GLY A 119 -1.46 7.28 -2.76
C GLY A 119 -0.24 8.17 -2.53
N LEU A 120 -0.46 9.44 -2.15
CA LEU A 120 0.62 10.36 -1.77
C LEU A 120 1.34 9.91 -0.50
N ALA A 121 0.60 9.44 0.51
CA ALA A 121 1.18 8.84 1.72
C ALA A 121 2.02 7.61 1.36
N GLY A 122 1.58 6.82 0.39
CA GLY A 122 2.31 5.65 -0.09
C GLY A 122 3.63 6.02 -0.78
N LEU A 123 3.63 7.07 -1.60
CA LEU A 123 4.86 7.60 -2.19
C LEU A 123 5.82 8.14 -1.12
N GLY A 124 5.31 8.91 -0.16
CA GLY A 124 6.10 9.51 0.91
C GLY A 124 6.70 8.47 1.86
N LEU A 125 5.87 7.55 2.37
CA LEU A 125 6.31 6.45 3.24
C LEU A 125 7.23 5.48 2.50
N GLY A 126 6.97 5.23 1.22
CA GLY A 126 7.85 4.40 0.38
C GLY A 126 9.25 5.02 0.25
N ALA A 127 9.33 6.33 -0.02
CA ALA A 127 10.60 7.06 -0.05
C ALA A 127 11.31 7.03 1.32
N TRP A 128 10.57 7.27 2.40
CA TRP A 128 11.10 7.17 3.77
C TRP A 128 11.65 5.76 4.06
N CYS A 129 10.93 4.70 3.73
CA CYS A 129 11.39 3.33 3.93
C CYS A 129 12.65 3.00 3.14
N VAL A 130 12.82 3.57 1.93
CA VAL A 130 14.07 3.43 1.16
C VAL A 130 15.22 4.12 1.89
N VAL A 131 15.05 5.39 2.28
CA VAL A 131 16.07 6.16 3.01
C VAL A 131 16.42 5.49 4.34
N ALA A 132 15.41 5.11 5.13
CA ALA A 132 15.59 4.42 6.41
C ALA A 132 16.32 3.08 6.24
N SER A 133 16.08 2.36 5.15
CA SER A 133 16.82 1.11 4.88
C SER A 133 18.31 1.38 4.65
N PHE A 134 18.66 2.46 3.94
CA PHE A 134 20.07 2.82 3.79
C PHE A 134 20.69 3.26 5.11
N VAL A 135 20.00 4.12 5.88
CA VAL A 135 20.49 4.62 7.17
C VAL A 135 20.68 3.50 8.18
N LEU A 136 19.75 2.55 8.28
CA LEU A 136 19.79 1.43 9.23
C LEU A 136 20.69 0.26 8.79
N THR A 137 21.08 0.17 7.52
CA THR A 137 22.05 -0.85 7.06
C THR A 137 23.49 -0.40 7.30
N ILE A 138 23.73 0.89 7.54
CA ILE A 138 25.06 1.49 7.74
C ILE A 138 25.37 1.71 9.24
N ALA A 139 24.36 1.65 10.12
CA ALA A 139 24.51 1.73 11.58
C ALA A 139 24.61 0.35 12.23
#